data_AF-A0A7X9KFA1-F1
#
_entry.id   AF-A0A7X9KFA1-F1
#
_cell.length_a   1.000
_cell.length_b   1.000
_cell.length_c   1.000
_cell.angle_alpha   90.00
_cell.angle_beta   90.00
_cell.angle_gamma   90.00
#
_symmetry.space_group_name_H-M   'P 1'
#
loop_
_entity.id
_entity.type
_entity.pdbx_description
1 polymer ?
#
loop_
_entity_poly.entity_id
_entity_poly.type
_entity_poly.pdbx_seq_one_letter_code
_entity_poly.pdbx_strand_id
1 'polypeptide(L)'
;MPIDRTRAIELHRKARGKIKIYPTINIHNEEEMALAYIPGSVPPALAIQQDEGMSFEYTGRGNRIAVVTDGSAVLGLGNVGPYAALPVIEGKCLLFKLFGDVNAYPLSVGSQDTEDILHFCALLAPTLGGINIEDISSPKAFTIVRELRNRINIPVLCDDQHGTAVIVLAGIYNAL
;
A
#
# COMPACT_ATOMS: atom_id res chain seq x y z
N MET A 1 -1.66 -7.83 26.58
CA MET A 1 -1.57 -6.62 27.43
C MET A 1 -2.79 -5.75 27.11
N PRO A 2 -3.62 -5.36 28.10
CA PRO A 2 -4.80 -4.54 27.82
C PRO A 2 -4.35 -3.16 27.32
N ILE A 3 -4.92 -2.72 26.20
CA ILE A 3 -4.65 -1.40 25.63
C ILE A 3 -5.48 -0.37 26.38
N ASP A 4 -4.84 0.68 26.88
CA ASP A 4 -5.52 1.87 27.37
C ASP A 4 -6.15 2.63 26.19
N ARG A 5 -7.49 2.58 26.11
CA ARG A 5 -8.28 3.21 25.04
C ARG A 5 -8.03 4.71 24.94
N THR A 6 -7.90 5.40 26.07
CA THR A 6 -7.68 6.86 26.10
C THR A 6 -6.33 7.19 25.50
N ARG A 7 -5.30 6.42 25.86
CA ARG A 7 -3.96 6.59 25.28
C ARG A 7 -3.92 6.27 23.79
N ALA A 8 -4.65 5.26 23.34
CA ALA A 8 -4.72 4.91 21.91
C ALA A 8 -5.36 6.06 21.09
N ILE A 9 -6.49 6.61 21.55
CA ILE A 9 -7.15 7.75 20.87
C ILE A 9 -6.23 8.98 20.89
N GLU A 10 -5.60 9.28 22.02
CA GLU A 10 -4.74 10.45 22.14
C GLU A 10 -3.51 10.37 21.23
N LEU A 11 -2.93 9.17 21.06
CA LEU A 11 -1.85 8.94 20.11
C LEU A 11 -2.28 9.32 18.69
N HIS A 12 -3.42 8.79 18.22
CA HIS A 12 -3.92 9.08 16.87
C HIS A 12 -4.26 10.57 16.71
N ARG A 13 -4.86 11.20 17.73
CA ARG A 13 -5.20 12.63 17.73
C ARG A 13 -3.97 13.52 17.62
N LYS A 14 -2.91 13.22 18.39
CA LYS A 14 -1.65 13.98 18.35
C LYS A 14 -0.90 13.77 17.04
N ALA A 15 -0.87 12.54 16.53
CA ALA A 15 -0.15 12.21 15.32
C ALA A 15 -0.81 12.77 14.05
N ARG A 16 -2.15 12.88 14.03
CA ARG A 16 -2.95 13.27 12.85
C ARG A 16 -2.62 12.42 11.61
N GLY A 17 -2.63 11.11 11.81
CA GLY A 17 -2.16 10.13 10.85
C GLY A 17 -0.81 9.54 11.29
N LYS A 18 -0.55 8.28 10.95
CA LYS A 18 0.64 7.54 11.42
C LYS A 18 1.80 7.51 10.43
N ILE A 19 1.60 8.04 9.23
CA ILE A 19 2.60 8.08 8.16
C ILE A 19 2.65 9.47 7.52
N LYS A 20 3.79 9.80 6.90
CA LYS A 20 4.02 11.05 6.18
C LYS A 20 4.90 10.79 4.97
N ILE A 21 4.78 11.62 3.94
CA ILE A 21 5.67 11.61 2.79
C ILE A 21 6.88 12.47 3.12
N TYR A 22 8.08 11.95 2.86
CA TYR A 22 9.34 12.67 2.99
C TYR A 22 10.14 12.56 1.69
N PRO A 23 10.85 13.62 1.27
CA PRO A 23 11.77 13.54 0.15
C PRO A 23 12.88 12.52 0.41
N THR A 24 13.28 11.80 -0.64
CA THR A 24 14.44 10.89 -0.60
C THR A 24 15.76 11.59 -0.90
N ILE A 25 15.68 12.83 -1.39
CA ILE A 25 16.82 13.69 -1.72
C ILE A 25 16.69 15.01 -0.95
N ASN A 26 17.82 15.58 -0.55
CA ASN A 26 17.87 16.93 0.00
C ASN A 26 18.16 17.91 -1.14
N ILE A 27 17.52 19.09 -1.08
CA ILE A 27 17.72 20.17 -2.05
C ILE A 27 18.24 21.38 -1.29
N HIS A 28 19.41 21.86 -1.65
CA HIS A 28 20.14 22.92 -0.95
C HIS A 28 20.29 24.20 -1.77
N ASN A 29 20.16 24.11 -3.10
CA ASN A 29 20.36 25.22 -4.02
C ASN A 29 19.46 25.11 -5.27
N GLU A 30 19.50 26.14 -6.11
CA GLU A 30 18.68 26.23 -7.32
C GLU A 30 19.07 25.20 -8.39
N GLU A 31 20.35 24.85 -8.50
CA GLU A 31 20.83 23.85 -9.45
C GLU A 31 20.26 22.47 -9.13
N GLU A 32 20.33 22.05 -7.87
CA GLU A 32 19.74 20.80 -7.38
C GLU A 32 18.22 20.78 -7.57
N MET A 33 17.54 21.91 -7.35
CA MET A 33 16.10 22.02 -7.61
C MET A 33 15.79 21.84 -9.10
N ALA A 34 16.59 22.45 -9.99
CA ALA A 34 16.42 22.34 -11.44
C ALA A 34 16.68 20.91 -11.94
N LEU A 35 17.62 20.19 -11.32
CA LEU A 35 17.88 18.77 -11.59
C LEU A 35 16.73 17.87 -11.11
N ALA A 36 16.23 18.10 -9.89
CA ALA A 36 15.17 17.29 -9.28
C ALA A 36 13.79 17.54 -9.92
N TYR A 37 13.57 18.73 -10.46
CA TYR A 37 12.32 19.11 -11.11
C TYR A 37 12.56 19.49 -12.58
N ILE A 38 12.07 20.61 -13.07
CA ILE A 38 12.26 21.01 -14.46
C ILE A 38 13.50 21.92 -14.55
N PRO A 39 14.39 21.71 -15.54
CA PRO A 39 14.29 20.77 -16.67
C PRO A 39 14.78 19.34 -16.42
N GLY A 40 15.39 19.03 -15.27
CA GLY A 40 16.07 17.75 -15.03
C GLY A 40 15.21 16.48 -15.00
N SER A 41 13.89 16.61 -14.83
CA SER A 41 12.92 15.51 -14.91
C SER A 41 12.58 15.11 -16.35
N VAL A 42 12.96 15.93 -17.35
CA VAL A 42 12.64 15.66 -18.76
C VAL A 42 13.40 14.43 -19.29
N PRO A 43 14.73 14.30 -19.12
CA PRO A 43 15.44 13.12 -19.62
C PRO A 43 14.94 11.78 -19.04
N PRO A 44 14.69 11.63 -17.72
CA PRO A 44 14.07 10.42 -17.18
C PRO A 44 12.68 10.12 -17.79
N ALA A 45 11.85 11.15 -17.97
CA ALA A 45 10.53 10.97 -18.57
C ALA A 45 10.60 10.49 -20.03
N LEU A 46 11.52 11.04 -20.84
CA LEU A 46 11.75 10.59 -22.21
C LEU A 46 12.31 9.17 -22.27
N ALA A 47 13.19 8.80 -21.34
CA ALA A 47 13.70 7.44 -21.25
C ALA A 47 12.58 6.44 -20.89
N ILE A 48 11.69 6.80 -19.96
CA ILE A 48 10.51 5.98 -19.60
C ILE A 48 9.51 5.88 -20.76
N GLN A 49 9.38 6.94 -21.57
CA GLN A 49 8.54 6.91 -22.76
C GLN A 49 9.07 5.91 -23.82
N GLN A 50 10.39 5.74 -23.90
CA GLN A 50 11.02 4.78 -24.81
C GLN A 50 10.97 3.35 -24.26
N ASP A 51 11.10 3.19 -22.94
CA ASP A 51 11.01 1.92 -22.23
C ASP A 51 10.33 2.13 -20.86
N GLU A 52 9.07 1.70 -20.76
CA GLU A 52 8.28 1.81 -19.52
C GLU A 52 8.94 1.10 -18.33
N GLY A 53 9.77 0.09 -18.59
CA GLY A 53 10.53 -0.64 -17.56
C GLY A 53 11.49 0.26 -16.78
N MET A 54 12.00 1.33 -17.41
CA MET A 54 12.87 2.32 -16.76
C MET A 54 12.16 3.09 -15.63
N SER A 55 10.84 3.00 -15.53
CA SER A 55 10.09 3.54 -14.39
C SER A 55 10.49 2.90 -13.05
N PHE A 56 11.01 1.66 -13.06
CA PHE A 56 11.54 1.01 -11.85
C PHE A 56 12.92 1.53 -11.43
N GLU A 57 13.70 2.06 -12.39
CA GLU A 57 15.04 2.61 -12.15
C GLU A 57 14.99 4.08 -11.77
N TYR A 58 14.25 4.89 -12.54
CA TYR A 58 14.24 6.35 -12.40
C TYR A 58 13.19 6.90 -11.45
N THR A 59 12.39 6.04 -10.82
CA THR A 59 11.35 6.46 -9.88
C THR A 59 11.31 5.57 -8.65
N GLY A 60 10.58 6.01 -7.62
CA GLY A 60 10.34 5.18 -6.44
C GLY A 60 9.38 4.00 -6.67
N ARG A 61 8.88 3.76 -7.89
CA ARG A 61 7.88 2.72 -8.20
C ARG A 61 8.25 1.36 -7.61
N GLY A 62 9.51 0.93 -7.74
CA GLY A 62 9.96 -0.38 -7.25
C GLY A 62 9.83 -0.60 -5.74
N ASN A 63 9.79 0.47 -4.94
CA ASN A 63 9.64 0.39 -3.48
C ASN A 63 8.33 1.06 -2.99
N ARG A 64 7.32 1.17 -3.87
CA ARG A 64 6.01 1.74 -3.55
C ARG A 64 4.93 0.69 -3.68
N ILE A 65 4.13 0.50 -2.63
CA ILE A 65 2.96 -0.37 -2.68
C ILE A 65 1.70 0.37 -2.26
N ALA A 66 0.54 -0.13 -2.68
CA ALA A 66 -0.74 0.28 -2.13
C ALA A 66 -1.26 -0.77 -1.15
N VAL A 67 -1.70 -0.34 0.03
CA VAL A 67 -2.50 -1.17 0.94
C VAL A 67 -3.96 -0.78 0.72
N VAL A 68 -4.69 -1.64 0.01
CA VAL A 68 -6.05 -1.37 -0.49
C VAL A 68 -7.08 -2.10 0.37
N THR A 69 -8.11 -1.36 0.81
CA THR A 69 -9.26 -1.91 1.53
C THR A 69 -10.56 -1.23 1.07
N ASP A 70 -11.70 -1.88 1.30
CA ASP A 70 -13.04 -1.26 1.23
C ASP A 70 -13.68 -1.10 2.63
N GLY A 71 -12.96 -1.49 3.68
CA GLY A 71 -13.40 -1.47 5.07
C GLY A 71 -14.49 -2.50 5.41
N SER A 72 -14.71 -3.51 4.57
CA SER A 72 -15.78 -4.49 4.75
C SER A 72 -15.49 -5.61 5.77
N ALA A 73 -14.23 -5.82 6.14
CA ALA A 73 -13.85 -6.84 7.12
C ALA A 73 -12.67 -6.39 8.01
N VAL A 74 -12.79 -5.21 8.63
CA VAL A 74 -11.72 -4.65 9.45
C VAL A 74 -11.58 -5.40 10.77
N LEU A 75 -10.51 -6.19 10.90
CA LEU A 75 -10.23 -6.99 12.10
C LEU A 75 -11.46 -7.82 12.53
N GLY A 76 -11.79 -7.81 13.83
CA GLY A 76 -13.03 -8.41 14.36
C GLY A 76 -14.24 -7.47 14.35
N LEU A 77 -14.14 -6.29 13.74
CA LEU A 77 -15.21 -5.28 13.73
C LEU A 77 -16.20 -5.47 12.58
N GLY A 78 -15.82 -6.26 11.56
CA GLY A 78 -16.62 -6.47 10.35
C GLY A 78 -16.63 -5.24 9.45
N ASN A 79 -17.78 -4.96 8.84
CA ASN A 79 -17.93 -3.86 7.90
C ASN A 79 -18.12 -2.54 8.65
N VAL A 80 -17.03 -1.76 8.74
CA VAL A 80 -17.02 -0.41 9.35
C VAL A 80 -16.96 0.70 8.30
N GLY A 81 -16.81 0.32 7.04
CA GLY A 81 -16.69 1.24 5.90
C GLY A 81 -15.29 1.86 5.78
N PRO A 82 -15.05 2.56 4.65
CA PRO A 82 -13.70 2.94 4.24
C PRO A 82 -13.03 3.96 5.18
N TYR A 83 -13.79 4.90 5.75
CA TYR A 83 -13.23 5.92 6.64
C TYR A 83 -12.76 5.33 7.98
N ALA A 84 -13.53 4.40 8.54
CA ALA A 84 -13.22 3.78 9.82
C ALA A 84 -12.07 2.76 9.71
N ALA A 85 -11.77 2.26 8.50
CA ALA A 85 -10.64 1.38 8.23
C ALA A 85 -9.29 2.12 8.25
N LEU A 86 -9.25 3.42 7.90
CA LEU A 86 -8.01 4.19 7.72
C LEU A 86 -7.00 4.07 8.88
N PRO A 87 -7.39 4.14 10.17
CA PRO A 87 -6.45 3.94 11.27
C PRO A 87 -5.76 2.58 11.22
N VAL A 88 -6.44 1.51 10.79
CA VAL A 88 -5.84 0.17 10.66
C VAL A 88 -4.88 0.13 9.49
N ILE A 89 -5.31 0.64 8.33
CA ILE A 89 -4.51 0.63 7.09
C ILE A 89 -3.25 1.50 7.20
N GLU A 90 -3.33 2.67 7.82
CA GLU A 90 -2.14 3.46 8.15
C GLU A 90 -1.19 2.71 9.09
N GLY A 91 -1.74 1.90 9.99
CA GLY A 91 -0.96 1.02 10.86
C GLY A 91 -0.20 -0.03 10.05
N LYS A 92 -0.86 -0.69 9.11
CA LYS A 92 -0.21 -1.63 8.18
C LYS A 92 0.88 -0.96 7.36
N CYS A 93 0.64 0.24 6.83
CA CYS A 93 1.65 1.01 6.10
C CYS A 93 2.88 1.35 6.97
N LEU A 94 2.65 1.72 8.24
CA LEU A 94 3.72 1.95 9.21
C LEU A 94 4.56 0.67 9.43
N LEU A 95 3.93 -0.51 9.53
CA LEU A 95 4.65 -1.78 9.68
C LEU A 95 5.50 -2.12 8.45
N PHE A 96 4.94 -1.93 7.24
CA PHE A 96 5.70 -2.07 5.99
C PHE A 96 6.97 -1.23 5.99
N LYS A 97 6.88 0.03 6.46
CA LYS A 97 8.04 0.91 6.56
C LYS A 97 9.04 0.46 7.64
N LEU A 98 8.56 0.14 8.84
CA LEU A 98 9.43 -0.18 9.98
C LEU A 98 10.20 -1.50 9.81
N PHE A 99 9.56 -2.51 9.22
CA PHE A 99 10.11 -3.86 9.16
C PHE A 99 10.62 -4.28 7.79
N GLY A 100 10.13 -3.66 6.72
CA GLY A 100 10.52 -3.99 5.34
C GLY A 100 11.14 -2.83 4.56
N ASP A 101 11.24 -1.64 5.15
CA ASP A 101 11.60 -0.39 4.46
C ASP A 101 10.77 -0.11 3.19
N VAL A 102 9.52 -0.58 3.17
CA VAL A 102 8.61 -0.44 2.03
C VAL A 102 7.76 0.83 2.16
N ASN A 103 7.67 1.64 1.10
CA ASN A 103 6.84 2.84 1.09
C ASN A 103 5.40 2.49 0.70
N ALA A 104 4.56 2.27 1.70
CA ALA A 104 3.16 1.87 1.53
C ALA A 104 2.19 3.06 1.59
N TYR A 105 1.20 3.08 0.70
CA TYR A 105 0.11 4.07 0.69
C TYR A 105 -1.21 3.46 1.19
N PRO A 106 -1.91 4.09 2.16
CA PRO A 106 -3.19 3.61 2.66
C PRO A 106 -4.32 4.06 1.73
N LEU A 107 -4.83 3.15 0.91
CA LEU A 107 -5.86 3.44 -0.08
C LEU A 107 -7.18 2.75 0.30
N SER A 108 -8.03 3.49 0.99
CA SER A 108 -9.37 3.03 1.34
C SER A 108 -10.37 3.44 0.25
N VAL A 109 -10.99 2.46 -0.41
CA VAL A 109 -11.85 2.65 -1.57
C VAL A 109 -13.27 2.98 -1.12
N GLY A 110 -13.84 4.06 -1.66
CA GLY A 110 -15.20 4.52 -1.36
C GLY A 110 -16.32 3.64 -1.92
N SER A 111 -15.99 2.50 -2.53
CA SER A 111 -16.93 1.54 -3.11
C SER A 111 -16.61 0.14 -2.59
N GLN A 112 -17.67 -0.63 -2.36
CA GLN A 112 -17.59 -2.06 -2.02
C GLN A 112 -17.96 -2.94 -3.22
N ASP A 113 -18.21 -2.36 -4.39
CA ASP A 113 -18.35 -3.12 -5.63
C ASP A 113 -17.00 -3.71 -6.04
N THR A 114 -17.04 -4.95 -6.51
CA THR A 114 -15.81 -5.69 -6.85
C THR A 114 -15.12 -5.09 -8.07
N GLU A 115 -15.88 -4.72 -9.10
CA GLU A 115 -15.34 -4.20 -10.34
C GLU A 115 -14.79 -2.78 -10.14
N ASP A 116 -15.43 -1.96 -9.31
CA ASP A 116 -14.89 -0.64 -8.91
C ASP A 116 -13.50 -0.78 -8.28
N ILE A 117 -13.32 -1.72 -7.35
CA ILE A 117 -12.03 -1.96 -6.68
C ILE A 117 -11.00 -2.48 -7.68
N LEU A 118 -11.40 -3.41 -8.57
CA LEU A 118 -10.53 -3.95 -9.62
C LEU A 118 -10.06 -2.84 -10.57
N HIS A 119 -10.98 -2.00 -11.04
CA HIS A 119 -10.71 -0.90 -11.93
C HIS A 119 -9.80 0.14 -11.27
N PHE A 120 -10.10 0.53 -10.03
CA PHE A 120 -9.27 1.44 -9.24
C PHE A 120 -7.83 0.93 -9.10
N CYS A 121 -7.65 -0.34 -8.71
CA CYS A 121 -6.33 -0.93 -8.59
C CYS A 121 -5.59 -1.01 -9.93
N ALA A 122 -6.29 -1.34 -11.02
CA ALA A 122 -5.72 -1.40 -12.36
C ALA A 122 -5.20 -0.03 -12.83
N LEU A 123 -5.98 1.03 -12.61
CA LEU A 123 -5.57 2.40 -12.95
C LEU A 123 -4.35 2.87 -12.15
N LEU A 124 -4.17 2.39 -10.92
CA LEU A 124 -3.03 2.77 -10.06
C LEU A 124 -1.76 1.97 -10.32
N ALA A 125 -1.84 0.81 -10.96
CA ALA A 125 -0.71 -0.10 -11.16
C ALA A 125 0.56 0.54 -11.79
N PRO A 126 0.49 1.53 -12.70
CA PRO A 126 1.68 2.21 -13.21
C PRO A 126 2.52 2.93 -12.15
N THR A 127 1.91 3.32 -11.02
CA THR A 127 2.60 4.05 -9.93
C THR A 127 3.29 3.12 -8.93
N LEU A 128 2.94 1.83 -8.95
CA LEU A 128 3.22 0.89 -7.88
C LEU A 128 4.17 -0.23 -8.34
N GLY A 129 4.89 -0.78 -7.38
CA GLY A 129 5.64 -2.03 -7.48
C GLY A 129 4.87 -3.21 -6.90
N GLY A 130 3.72 -2.99 -6.25
CA GLY A 130 2.84 -4.06 -5.76
C GLY A 130 1.55 -3.54 -5.11
N ILE A 131 0.58 -4.44 -4.94
CA ILE A 131 -0.69 -4.17 -4.26
C ILE A 131 -0.90 -5.19 -3.14
N ASN A 132 -1.20 -4.70 -1.94
CA ASN A 132 -1.62 -5.49 -0.79
C ASN A 132 -3.11 -5.27 -0.53
N ILE A 133 -3.92 -6.30 -0.70
CA ILE A 133 -5.34 -6.32 -0.37
C ILE A 133 -5.51 -6.64 1.12
N GLU A 134 -6.24 -5.79 1.84
CA GLU A 134 -6.35 -5.82 3.30
C GLU A 134 -7.80 -5.64 3.74
N ASP A 135 -8.26 -6.39 4.74
CA ASP A 135 -9.53 -6.16 5.43
C ASP A 135 -10.76 -6.10 4.48
N ILE A 136 -10.73 -6.88 3.39
CA ILE A 136 -11.87 -7.07 2.48
C ILE A 136 -12.56 -8.40 2.79
N SER A 137 -13.87 -8.36 2.93
CA SER A 137 -14.72 -9.51 3.22
C SER A 137 -14.60 -10.66 2.21
N SER A 138 -14.71 -11.89 2.72
CA SER A 138 -14.85 -13.11 1.92
C SER A 138 -16.29 -13.24 1.36
N PRO A 139 -16.49 -13.80 0.15
CA PRO A 139 -15.50 -14.36 -0.78
C PRO A 139 -14.85 -13.32 -1.71
N LYS A 140 -15.24 -12.04 -1.60
CA LYS A 140 -14.83 -10.95 -2.50
C LYS A 140 -13.32 -10.81 -2.62
N ALA A 141 -12.60 -10.87 -1.51
CA ALA A 141 -11.15 -10.76 -1.48
C ALA A 141 -10.45 -11.79 -2.39
N PHE A 142 -10.94 -13.03 -2.46
CA PHE A 142 -10.39 -14.06 -3.35
C PHE A 142 -10.56 -13.69 -4.82
N THR A 143 -11.76 -13.22 -5.19
CA THR A 143 -12.05 -12.76 -6.55
C THR A 143 -11.15 -11.58 -6.91
N ILE A 144 -11.05 -10.57 -6.05
CA ILE A 144 -10.21 -9.38 -6.30
C ILE A 144 -8.76 -9.78 -6.57
N VAL A 145 -8.16 -10.59 -5.70
CA VAL A 145 -6.76 -11.01 -5.88
C VAL A 145 -6.56 -11.79 -7.16
N ARG A 146 -7.46 -12.75 -7.46
CA ARG A 146 -7.36 -13.58 -8.66
C ARG A 146 -7.48 -12.72 -9.92
N GLU A 147 -8.48 -11.86 -10.00
CA GLU A 147 -8.70 -11.03 -11.18
C GLU A 147 -7.60 -9.98 -11.36
N LEU A 148 -7.10 -9.35 -10.28
CA LEU A 148 -5.98 -8.41 -10.41
C LEU A 148 -4.72 -9.08 -10.95
N ARG A 149 -4.38 -10.29 -10.50
CA ARG A 149 -3.22 -11.04 -11.04
C ARG A 149 -3.30 -11.28 -12.55
N ASN A 150 -4.51 -11.27 -13.12
CA ASN A 150 -4.73 -11.40 -14.56
C ASN A 150 -4.78 -10.06 -15.29
N ARG A 151 -5.01 -8.94 -14.58
CA ARG A 151 -5.23 -7.60 -15.16
C ARG A 151 -3.99 -6.70 -15.11
N ILE A 152 -3.07 -6.93 -14.17
CA ILE A 152 -1.91 -6.04 -13.96
C ILE A 152 -0.60 -6.83 -13.87
N ASN A 153 0.49 -6.16 -14.26
CA ASN A 153 1.83 -6.74 -14.33
C ASN A 153 2.67 -6.50 -13.07
N ILE A 154 2.03 -6.29 -11.90
CA ILE A 154 2.70 -6.13 -10.61
C ILE A 154 2.17 -7.15 -9.60
N PRO A 155 2.97 -7.57 -8.60
CA PRO A 155 2.54 -8.50 -7.58
C PRO A 155 1.29 -8.03 -6.82
N VAL A 156 0.38 -8.98 -6.59
CA VAL A 156 -0.81 -8.78 -5.76
C VAL A 156 -0.86 -9.85 -4.67
N LEU A 157 -0.92 -9.38 -3.43
CA LEU A 157 -1.00 -10.19 -2.22
C LEU A 157 -2.24 -9.79 -1.42
N CYS A 158 -2.76 -10.73 -0.63
CA CYS A 158 -3.75 -10.47 0.40
C CYS A 158 -3.18 -10.99 1.71
N ASP A 159 -2.94 -10.10 2.67
CA ASP A 159 -2.24 -10.44 3.93
C ASP A 159 -3.07 -11.40 4.77
N ASP A 160 -4.37 -11.11 4.91
CA ASP A 160 -5.33 -11.92 5.68
C ASP A 160 -5.36 -13.39 5.22
N GLN A 161 -5.11 -13.64 3.93
CA GLN A 161 -5.07 -14.97 3.33
C GLN A 161 -3.64 -15.53 3.29
N HIS A 162 -2.78 -14.94 2.46
CA HIS A 162 -1.46 -15.49 2.17
C HIS A 162 -0.48 -15.26 3.32
N GLY A 163 -0.50 -14.07 3.96
CA GLY A 163 0.35 -13.76 5.10
C GLY A 163 0.06 -14.69 6.27
N THR A 164 -1.22 -14.87 6.60
CA THR A 164 -1.67 -15.85 7.60
C THR A 164 -1.22 -17.28 7.25
N ALA A 165 -1.40 -17.72 6.00
CA ALA A 165 -0.99 -19.06 5.59
C ALA A 165 0.53 -19.29 5.73
N VAL A 166 1.35 -18.30 5.36
CA VAL A 166 2.82 -18.37 5.49
C VAL A 166 3.24 -18.52 6.95
N ILE A 167 2.70 -17.72 7.87
CA ILE A 167 3.11 -17.79 9.28
C ILE A 167 2.59 -19.05 9.98
N VAL A 168 1.39 -19.52 9.63
CA VAL A 168 0.85 -20.80 10.12
C VAL A 168 1.73 -21.96 9.66
N LEU A 169 2.10 -21.98 8.37
CA LEU A 169 2.96 -23.01 7.82
C LEU A 169 4.33 -23.00 8.52
N ALA A 170 4.94 -21.84 8.71
CA ALA A 170 6.21 -21.71 9.45
C ALA A 170 6.10 -22.24 10.89
N GLY A 171 4.98 -21.96 11.57
CA GLY A 171 4.71 -22.49 12.90
C GLY A 171 4.60 -24.02 12.93
N ILE A 172 3.90 -24.61 11.95
CA ILE A 172 3.80 -26.07 11.81
C ILE A 172 5.17 -26.67 11.53
N TYR A 173 5.94 -26.10 10.60
CA TYR A 173 7.29 -26.58 10.27
C TYR A 173 8.23 -26.62 11.49
N ASN A 174 8.15 -25.63 12.37
CA ASN A 174 8.97 -25.61 13.59
C ASN A 174 8.48 -26.56 14.68
N ALA A 175 7.25 -27.06 14.59
CA ALA A 175 6.67 -27.99 15.56
C ALA A 175 6.90 -29.47 15.20
N LEU A 176 7.19 -29.76 13.93
CA LEU A 176 7.55 -31.09 13.42
C LEU A 176 9.03 -31.40 13.69
#